data_AF-A0A3S5YMS0-F1
#
_entry.id   AF-A0A3S5YMS0-F1
#
_cell.length_a   1.000
_cell.length_b   1.000
_cell.length_c   1.000
_cell.angle_alpha   90.00
_cell.angle_beta   90.00
_cell.angle_gamma   90.00
#
_symmetry.space_group_name_H-M   'P 1'
#
loop_
_entity.id
_entity.type
_entity.pdbx_description
1 polymer ?
#
loop_
_entity_poly.entity_id
_entity_poly.type
_entity_poly.pdbx_seq_one_letter_code
_entity_poly.pdbx_strand_id
1 'polypeptide(L)' 'MLMLLDGKPVPDNRADVTRRLSDHIHENRHSNRYEDEMFAIKYFQKGTAHITFKRPDLVDKMNDIIAKHYPGMLAAL' A
#
# COMPACT_ATOMS: atom_id res chain seq x y z
N MET A 1 0.23 7.97 2.25
CA MET A 1 0.60 8.61 0.98
C MET A 1 -0.45 8.42 -0.12
N LEU A 2 -0.95 7.21 -0.43
CA LEU A 2 -2.01 7.05 -1.46
C LEU A 2 -3.31 7.81 -1.16
N MET A 3 -3.66 8.01 0.11
CA MET A 3 -4.78 8.88 0.50
C MET A 3 -4.65 10.30 -0.07
N LEU A 4 -3.43 10.82 -0.18
CA LEU A 4 -3.16 12.13 -0.80
C LEU A 4 -3.44 12.10 -2.31
N LEU A 5 -3.04 11.02 -2.99
CA LEU A 5 -3.30 10.84 -4.43
C LEU A 5 -4.80 10.61 -4.71
N ASP A 6 -5.51 10.06 -3.73
CA ASP A 6 -6.98 9.88 -3.73
C ASP A 6 -7.73 11.15 -3.33
N GLY A 7 -7.03 12.26 -3.02
CA GLY A 7 -7.65 13.52 -2.58
C GLY A 7 -8.34 13.45 -1.22
N LYS A 8 -8.13 12.37 -0.46
CA LYS A 8 -8.69 12.16 0.88
C LYS A 8 -7.78 12.81 1.92
N PRO A 9 -8.34 13.27 3.07
CA PRO A 9 -7.52 13.72 4.19
C PRO A 9 -6.58 12.59 4.62
N VAL A 10 -5.36 12.96 5.00
CA VAL A 10 -4.41 12.00 5.57
C VAL A 10 -5.00 11.52 6.89
N PRO A 11 -5.20 10.20 7.08
CA PRO A 11 -5.68 9.68 8.35
C PRO A 11 -4.67 10.05 9.45
N ASP A 12 -5.16 10.17 10.69
CA ASP A 12 -4.29 10.23 11.87
C ASP A 12 -3.20 9.17 11.72
N ASN A 13 -1.94 9.49 12.04
CA ASN A 13 -0.84 8.53 11.95
C ASN A 13 -1.11 7.28 12.82
N ARG A 14 -1.96 7.44 13.85
CA ARG A 14 -2.53 6.36 14.64
C ARG A 14 -3.59 5.55 13.90
N ALA A 15 -3.84 5.71 12.61
CA ALA A 15 -4.81 4.91 11.86
C ALA A 15 -4.27 4.51 10.49
N ASP A 16 -2.95 4.60 10.29
CA ASP A 16 -2.32 4.25 9.03
C ASP A 16 -2.41 2.74 8.71
N VAL A 17 -2.08 2.39 7.47
CA VAL A 17 -2.12 1.00 6.99
C VAL A 17 -1.16 0.10 7.77
N THR A 18 -0.03 0.61 8.23
CA THR A 18 0.96 -0.16 8.99
C THR A 18 0.45 -0.54 10.37
N ARG A 19 -0.26 0.37 11.06
CA ARG A 19 -0.89 0.04 12.34
C ARG A 19 -2.04 -0.95 12.15
N ARG A 20 -2.91 -0.73 11.17
CA ARG A 20 -4.02 -1.67 10.87
C ARG A 20 -3.51 -3.07 10.52
N LEU A 21 -2.41 -3.17 9.78
CA LEU A 21 -1.76 -4.45 9.49
C LEU A 21 -1.17 -5.09 10.75
N SER A 22 -0.52 -4.30 11.62
CA SER A 22 0.04 -4.79 12.88
C SER A 22 -1.03 -5.34 13.81
N ASP A 23 -2.12 -4.59 13.99
CA ASP A 23 -3.29 -4.99 14.78
C ASP A 23 -3.89 -6.29 14.21
N HIS A 24 -4.07 -6.37 12.88
CA HIS A 24 -4.55 -7.58 12.21
C HIS A 24 -3.66 -8.81 12.45
N ILE A 25 -2.34 -8.67 12.36
CA ILE A 25 -1.39 -9.77 12.62
C ILE A 25 -1.48 -10.22 14.09
N HIS A 26 -1.63 -9.27 15.01
CA HIS A 26 -1.74 -9.58 16.44
C HIS A 26 -3.02 -10.35 16.76
N GLU A 27 -4.15 -9.90 16.21
CA GLU A 27 -5.48 -10.48 16.44
C GLU A 27 -5.67 -11.80 15.67
N ASN A 28 -5.10 -11.92 14.47
CA ASN A 28 -5.29 -13.05 13.56
C ASN A 28 -3.99 -13.84 13.37
N ARG A 29 -3.44 -14.40 14.46
CA ARG A 29 -2.14 -15.12 14.45
C ARG A 29 -2.04 -16.28 13.46
N HIS A 30 -3.17 -16.83 13.02
CA HIS A 30 -3.23 -17.91 12.02
C HIS A 30 -3.44 -17.42 10.58
N SER A 31 -3.70 -16.13 10.39
CA SER A 31 -3.82 -15.53 9.06
C SER A 31 -2.45 -15.15 8.50
N ASN A 32 -2.34 -15.16 7.17
CA ASN A 32 -1.19 -14.65 6.41
C ASN A 32 -1.60 -13.59 5.38
N ARG A 33 -2.84 -13.10 5.46
CA ARG A 33 -3.43 -12.18 4.48
C ARG A 33 -4.22 -11.09 5.18
N TYR A 34 -4.04 -9.86 4.72
CA TYR A 34 -4.78 -8.67 5.10
C TYR A 34 -5.26 -7.98 3.83
N GLU A 35 -6.47 -7.43 3.83
CA GLU A 35 -6.98 -6.62 2.72
C GLU A 35 -7.72 -5.40 3.23
N ASP A 36 -7.59 -4.30 2.50
CA ASP A 36 -8.44 -3.12 2.66
C ASP A 36 -8.86 -2.54 1.30
N GLU A 37 -9.30 -1.29 1.29
CA GLU A 37 -9.72 -0.57 0.08
C GLU A 37 -8.57 -0.42 -0.94
N MET A 38 -7.34 -0.19 -0.47
CA MET A 38 -6.21 0.20 -1.31
C MET A 38 -5.24 -0.95 -1.57
N PHE A 39 -5.15 -1.92 -0.64
CA PHE A 39 -4.14 -2.97 -0.67
C PHE A 39 -4.70 -4.36 -0.40
N ALA A 40 -4.07 -5.34 -1.04
CA ALA A 40 -4.04 -6.71 -0.55
C ALA A 40 -2.61 -7.04 -0.13
N ILE A 41 -2.42 -7.53 1.09
CA ILE A 41 -1.12 -7.80 1.69
C ILE A 41 -1.07 -9.28 2.07
N LYS A 42 -0.14 -10.02 1.48
CA LYS A 42 0.21 -11.37 1.92
C LYS A 42 1.53 -11.32 2.67
N TYR A 43 1.53 -11.66 3.96
CA TYR A 43 2.70 -11.59 4.82
C TYR A 43 3.20 -12.98 5.22
N PHE A 44 4.48 -13.07 5.54
CA PHE A 44 5.19 -14.32 5.83
C PHE A 44 5.89 -14.24 7.18
N GLN A 45 6.01 -15.37 7.87
CA GLN A 45 6.65 -15.45 9.19
C GLN A 45 8.11 -14.95 9.23
N LYS A 46 8.78 -14.93 8.08
CA LYS A 46 10.13 -14.34 7.90
C LYS A 46 10.18 -12.80 7.91
N GLY A 47 9.08 -12.13 8.27
CA GLY A 47 9.00 -10.66 8.32
C GLY A 47 8.93 -9.98 6.95
N THR A 48 8.49 -10.69 5.91
CA THR A 48 8.34 -10.13 4.55
C THR A 48 6.87 -10.11 4.15
N ALA A 49 6.52 -9.28 3.16
CA ALA A 49 5.18 -9.26 2.61
C ALA A 49 5.19 -8.95 1.11
N HIS A 50 4.18 -9.45 0.40
CA HIS A 50 3.80 -8.99 -0.92
C HIS A 50 2.63 -8.03 -0.77
N ILE A 51 2.76 -6.83 -1.34
CA ILE A 51 1.72 -5.81 -1.35
C ILE A 51 1.22 -5.69 -2.79
N THR A 52 -0.09 -5.85 -2.97
CA THR A 52 -0.78 -5.66 -4.23
C THR A 52 -1.67 -4.43 -4.11
N PHE A 53 -1.50 -3.48 -5.03
CA PHE A 53 -2.34 -2.29 -5.12
C PHE A 53 -3.66 -2.66 -5.78
N LYS A 54 -4.79 -2.25 -5.18
CA LYS A 54 -6.14 -2.51 -5.69
C LYS A 54 -6.73 -1.36 -6.51
N ARG A 55 -6.07 -0.20 -6.50
CA ARG A 55 -6.49 1.06 -7.14
C ARG A 55 -5.51 1.46 -8.25
N PRO A 56 -5.69 0.99 -9.49
CA PRO A 56 -4.81 1.31 -10.62
C PRO A 56 -4.70 2.81 -10.89
N ASP A 57 -5.80 3.53 -10.72
CA ASP A 57 -5.86 4.99 -10.89
C ASP A 57 -4.90 5.75 -9.97
N LEU A 58 -4.66 5.23 -8.76
CA LEU A 58 -3.70 5.81 -7.83
C LEU A 58 -2.26 5.38 -8.16
N VAL A 59 -2.08 4.21 -8.77
CA VAL A 59 -0.79 3.74 -9.27
C VAL A 59 -0.35 4.60 -10.46
N ASP A 60 -1.26 4.96 -11.36
CA ASP A 60 -0.97 5.84 -12.49
C ASP A 60 -0.48 7.22 -12.01
N LYS A 61 -1.20 7.83 -11.05
CA LYS A 61 -0.76 9.10 -10.42
C LYS A 61 0.61 8.99 -9.75
N MET A 62 0.89 7.85 -9.12
CA MET A 62 2.20 7.59 -8.52
C MET A 62 3.29 7.46 -9.60
N ASN A 63 2.99 6.77 -10.70
CA ASN A 63 3.87 6.62 -11.84
C ASN A 63 4.16 7.97 -12.51
N ASP A 64 3.19 8.88 -12.61
CA ASP A 64 3.42 10.24 -13.12
C ASP A 64 4.46 11.00 -12.29
N ILE A 65 4.41 10.85 -10.95
CA ILE A 65 5.41 11.44 -10.04
C ILE A 65 6.78 10.80 -10.27
N ILE A 66 6.84 9.47 -10.36
CA ILE A 66 8.10 8.75 -10.61
C ILE A 66 8.70 9.16 -11.95
N ALA A 67 7.92 9.20 -13.03
CA ALA A 67 8.38 9.58 -14.36
C ALA A 67 8.92 11.01 -14.40
N LYS A 68 8.29 11.93 -13.66
CA LYS A 68 8.72 13.33 -13.58
C LYS A 68 10.06 13.50 -12.87
N HIS A 69 10.29 12.75 -11.80
CA HIS A 69 11.48 12.93 -10.94
C HIS A 69 12.60 11.93 -11.25
N TYR A 70 12.29 10.81 -11.88
CA TYR A 70 13.20 9.72 -12.22
C TYR A 70 12.96 9.24 -13.66
N PRO A 71 13.37 10.01 -14.68
CA PRO A 71 13.18 9.64 -16.07
C PRO A 71 13.83 8.28 -16.40
N GLY A 72 13.12 7.43 -17.14
CA GLY A 72 13.62 6.10 -17.55
C GLY A 72 13.56 5.00 -16.47
N MET A 73 13.08 5.30 -15.26
CA MET A 73 12.93 4.28 -14.19
C MET A 73 11.69 3.39 -14.34
N LEU A 74 10.65 3.89 -15.01
CA LEU A 74 9.50 3.07 -15.36
C LEU A 74 9.81 2.31 -16.64
N ALA A 75 9.43 1.03 -16.68
CA ALA A 75 9.50 0.26 -17.90
C ALA A 75 8.65 0.95 -18.99
N ALA A 76 9.19 1.06 -20.19
CA ALA A 76 8.39 1.44 -21.35
C ALA A 76 7.34 0.36 -21.57
N LEU A 77 6.06 0.77 -21.61
CA LEU A 77 4.97 -0.07 -22.09
C LEU A 77 5.10 -0.30 -23.60
#